data_AF-A0A957IJN8-F1
#
_entry.id   AF-A0A957IJN8-F1
#
_cell.length_a   1.000
_cell.length_b   1.000
_cell.length_c   1.000
_cell.angle_alpha   90.00
_cell.angle_beta   90.00
_cell.angle_gamma   90.00
#
_symmetry.space_group_name_H-M   'P 1'
#
loop_
_entity.id
_entity.type
_entity.pdbx_description
1 polymer ?
#
loop_
_entity_poly.entity_id
_entity_poly.type
_entity_poly.pdbx_seq_one_letter_code
_entity_poly.pdbx_strand_id
1 'polypeptide(L)'
;PLATAAHDAVVVGQPRTNEWLAIYGPAGVLLRFVRTTFQSFWGQFGWMAAPMPNWVYGPLLLLTLVVGLGLALAVVDRRRTAGEARPGQRDGRRALLVLGSTFLFSVLVYLGYNLTFVQHQGRYLFSALLPLGMGVALGLHTLARPVLVRWRLGEGWIPAGLALALSALALVALFKFIVPYLA
;
A
#
# COMPACT_ATOMS: atom_id res chain seq x y z
N PRO A 1 19.91 -25.12 0.39
CA PRO A 1 20.61 -24.93 1.69
C PRO A 1 21.84 -24.03 1.65
N LEU A 2 22.49 -23.81 0.50
CA LEU A 2 23.76 -23.05 0.42
C LEU A 2 23.58 -21.52 0.39
N ALA A 3 22.51 -21.01 -0.22
CA ALA A 3 22.31 -19.56 -0.36
C ALA A 3 21.92 -18.86 0.94
N THR A 4 21.07 -19.47 1.77
CA THR A 4 20.66 -18.89 3.07
C THR A 4 21.77 -18.92 4.11
N ALA A 5 22.56 -19.99 4.18
CA ALA A 5 23.70 -20.07 5.10
C ALA A 5 24.82 -19.07 4.75
N ALA A 6 25.08 -18.87 3.44
CA ALA A 6 26.02 -17.85 2.98
C ALA A 6 25.48 -16.42 3.18
N HIS A 7 24.17 -16.21 3.02
CA HIS A 7 23.50 -14.95 3.36
C HIS A 7 23.66 -14.64 4.85
N ASP A 8 23.33 -15.57 5.74
CA ASP A 8 23.42 -15.37 7.20
C ASP A 8 24.85 -15.10 7.70
N ALA A 9 25.87 -15.62 7.00
CA ALA A 9 27.29 -15.36 7.30
C ALA A 9 27.79 -13.98 6.84
N VAL A 10 27.15 -13.37 5.83
CA VAL A 10 27.48 -12.00 5.35
C VAL A 10 26.66 -10.94 6.09
N VAL A 11 25.51 -11.31 6.64
CA VAL A 11 24.58 -10.40 7.34
C VAL A 11 24.97 -10.24 8.82
N VAL A 12 26.25 -10.03 9.09
CA VAL A 12 26.76 -9.69 10.43
C VAL A 12 26.50 -8.20 10.66
N GLY A 13 25.56 -7.89 11.57
CA GLY A 13 25.23 -6.51 11.96
C GLY A 13 23.90 -5.94 11.45
N GLN A 14 23.07 -6.71 10.73
CA GLN A 14 21.69 -6.25 10.47
C GLN A 14 20.81 -6.41 11.72
N PRO A 15 19.93 -5.43 12.01
CA PRO A 15 19.01 -5.53 13.13
C PRO A 15 18.05 -6.70 12.92
N ARG A 16 17.95 -7.56 13.94
CA ARG A 16 17.03 -8.71 13.91
C ARG A 16 15.73 -8.39 14.62
N THR A 17 14.64 -9.01 14.17
CA THR A 17 13.30 -8.76 14.72
C THR A 17 13.18 -9.19 16.18
N ASN A 18 13.91 -10.24 16.60
CA ASN A 18 13.98 -10.69 17.99
C ASN A 18 14.65 -9.66 18.92
N GLU A 19 15.71 -9.00 18.47
CA GLU A 19 16.39 -7.93 19.21
C GLU A 19 15.44 -6.72 19.39
N TRP A 20 14.71 -6.36 18.33
CA TRP A 20 13.72 -5.28 18.40
C TRP A 20 12.54 -5.61 19.31
N LEU A 21 12.08 -6.86 19.32
CA LEU A 21 11.04 -7.32 20.25
C LEU A 21 11.51 -7.20 21.71
N ALA A 22 12.78 -7.50 22.00
CA ALA A 22 13.34 -7.35 23.33
C ALA A 22 13.44 -5.88 23.78
N ILE A 23 13.77 -4.96 22.87
CA ILE A 23 13.94 -3.52 23.19
C ILE A 23 12.60 -2.79 23.29
N TYR A 24 11.67 -3.08 22.37
CA TYR A 24 10.48 -2.26 22.17
C TYR A 24 9.16 -2.95 22.51
N GLY A 25 9.20 -4.25 22.77
CA GLY A 25 8.01 -5.08 22.96
C GLY A 25 7.19 -5.27 21.67
N PRO A 26 6.19 -6.17 21.69
CA PRO A 26 5.40 -6.53 20.51
C PRO A 26 4.60 -5.35 19.95
N ALA A 27 3.97 -4.55 20.81
CA ALA A 27 3.20 -3.38 20.38
C ALA A 27 4.10 -2.29 19.78
N GLY A 28 5.28 -2.07 20.36
CA GLY A 28 6.25 -1.09 19.86
C GLY A 28 6.87 -1.50 18.52
N VAL A 29 7.09 -2.79 18.29
CA VAL A 29 7.51 -3.32 16.99
C VAL A 29 6.39 -3.18 15.96
N LEU A 30 5.16 -3.54 16.29
CA LEU A 30 4.02 -3.42 15.37
C LEU A 30 3.78 -1.96 14.94
N LEU A 31 3.81 -1.01 15.87
CA LEU A 31 3.63 0.40 15.56
C LEU A 31 4.73 0.91 14.60
N ARG A 32 5.99 0.56 14.87
CA ARG A 32 7.11 0.91 14.00
C ARG A 32 6.99 0.23 12.64
N PHE A 33 6.62 -1.05 12.61
CA PHE A 33 6.36 -1.78 11.39
C PHE A 33 5.33 -1.05 10.52
N VAL A 34 4.14 -0.76 11.05
CA VAL A 34 3.07 -0.09 10.30
C VAL A 34 3.49 1.32 9.88
N ARG A 35 4.02 2.13 10.81
CA ARG A 35 4.41 3.51 10.53
C ARG A 35 5.49 3.59 9.46
N THR A 36 6.56 2.82 9.62
CA THR A 36 7.70 2.82 8.70
C THR A 36 7.29 2.27 7.33
N THR A 37 6.49 1.19 7.30
CA THR A 37 5.96 0.64 6.04
C THR A 37 5.13 1.69 5.30
N PHE A 38 4.25 2.39 6.03
CA PHE A 38 3.40 3.42 5.45
C PHE A 38 4.22 4.61 4.90
N GLN A 39 5.12 5.16 5.70
CA GLN A 39 5.92 6.33 5.31
C GLN A 39 6.81 6.01 4.11
N SER A 40 7.43 4.83 4.11
CA SER A 40 8.32 4.39 3.02
C SER A 40 7.60 3.90 1.78
N PHE A 41 6.38 3.41 1.89
CA PHE A 41 5.54 3.16 0.72
C PHE A 41 5.22 4.46 -0.02
N TRP A 42 4.90 5.52 0.72
CA TRP A 42 4.42 6.79 0.14
C TRP A 42 5.53 7.76 -0.27
N GLY A 43 6.63 7.84 0.48
CA GLY A 43 7.72 8.75 0.13
C GLY A 43 8.71 8.94 1.27
N GLN A 44 9.31 7.84 1.72
CA GLN A 44 10.59 7.88 2.42
C GLN A 44 11.62 7.40 1.43
N PHE A 45 12.37 8.33 0.86
CA PHE A 45 13.23 8.11 -0.30
C PHE A 45 14.66 7.71 0.09
N GLY A 46 15.43 7.26 -0.91
CA GLY A 46 16.80 6.77 -0.72
C GLY A 46 16.85 5.48 0.10
N TRP A 47 17.92 5.32 0.88
CA TRP A 47 18.04 4.25 1.88
C TRP A 47 17.35 4.65 3.19
N MET A 48 16.07 5.03 3.09
CA MET A 48 15.24 5.51 4.21
C MET A 48 15.67 6.85 4.85
N ALA A 49 16.66 7.53 4.29
CA ALA A 49 17.27 8.71 4.88
C ALA A 49 16.53 10.03 4.59
N ALA A 50 15.64 10.04 3.59
CA ALA A 50 14.90 11.24 3.18
C ALA A 50 13.38 11.06 3.35
N PRO A 51 12.84 11.15 4.58
CA PRO A 51 11.39 11.17 4.80
C PRO A 51 10.77 12.51 4.35
N MET A 52 9.56 12.45 3.81
CA MET A 52 8.74 13.64 3.61
C MET A 52 8.33 14.25 4.96
N PRO A 53 7.98 15.55 5.00
CA PRO A 53 7.44 16.18 6.20
C PRO A 53 6.15 15.52 6.70
N ASN A 54 5.94 15.53 8.02
CA ASN A 54 4.78 14.89 8.67
C ASN A 54 3.41 15.37 8.14
N TRP A 55 3.31 16.62 7.68
CA TRP A 55 2.08 17.17 7.14
C TRP A 55 1.65 16.51 5.82
N VAL A 56 2.56 15.85 5.09
CA VAL A 56 2.25 15.10 3.87
C VAL A 56 1.62 13.75 4.22
N TYR A 57 2.11 13.08 5.26
CA TYR A 57 1.63 11.75 5.64
C TYR A 57 0.20 11.75 6.18
N GLY A 58 -0.26 12.84 6.80
CA GLY A 58 -1.65 12.97 7.30
C GLY A 58 -2.71 12.84 6.20
N PRO A 59 -2.68 13.68 5.14
CA PRO A 59 -3.58 13.56 3.99
C PRO A 59 -3.48 12.21 3.28
N LEU A 60 -2.27 11.64 3.14
CA LEU A 60 -2.10 10.32 2.54
C LEU A 60 -2.72 9.20 3.40
N LEU A 61 -2.65 9.33 4.73
CA LEU A 61 -3.30 8.40 5.64
C LEU A 61 -4.82 8.50 5.50
N LEU A 62 -5.35 9.73 5.47
CA LEU A 62 -6.77 9.96 5.23
C LEU A 62 -7.23 9.35 3.89
N LEU A 63 -6.48 9.59 2.81
CA LEU A 63 -6.76 8.99 1.50
C LEU A 63 -6.79 7.45 1.59
N THR A 64 -5.80 6.86 2.26
CA THR A 64 -5.70 5.40 2.44
C THR A 64 -6.90 4.85 3.22
N LEU A 65 -7.35 5.53 4.28
CA LEU A 65 -8.51 5.15 5.07
C LEU A 65 -9.82 5.29 4.28
N VAL A 66 -9.99 6.38 3.54
CA VAL A 66 -11.15 6.62 2.68
C VAL A 66 -11.25 5.54 1.61
N VAL A 67 -10.16 5.26 0.90
CA VAL A 67 -10.08 4.16 -0.07
C VAL A 67 -10.43 2.82 0.58
N GLY A 68 -9.86 2.53 1.75
CA GLY A 68 -10.10 1.29 2.47
C GLY A 68 -11.57 1.11 2.86
N LEU A 69 -12.22 2.18 3.33
CA LEU A 69 -13.65 2.18 3.63
C LEU A 69 -14.48 1.89 2.38
N GLY A 70 -14.18 2.57 1.26
CA GLY A 70 -14.88 2.34 -0.01
C GLY A 70 -14.73 0.91 -0.51
N LEU A 71 -13.53 0.34 -0.39
CA LEU A 71 -13.27 -1.05 -0.76
C LEU A 71 -14.05 -2.03 0.14
N ALA A 72 -14.12 -1.77 1.46
CA ALA A 72 -14.90 -2.58 2.38
C ALA A 72 -16.39 -2.57 2.04
N LEU A 73 -16.94 -1.39 1.71
CA LEU A 73 -18.33 -1.26 1.25
C LEU A 73 -18.56 -2.02 -0.07
N ALA A 74 -17.63 -1.91 -1.02
CA ALA A 74 -17.71 -2.64 -2.29
C ALA A 74 -17.77 -4.16 -2.10
N VAL A 75 -17.00 -4.69 -1.14
CA VAL A 75 -17.02 -6.11 -0.79
C VAL A 75 -18.35 -6.50 -0.14
N VAL A 76 -18.89 -5.68 0.76
CA VAL A 76 -20.19 -5.92 1.41
C VAL A 76 -21.33 -5.94 0.38
N ASP A 77 -21.38 -4.96 -0.52
CA ASP A 77 -22.42 -4.86 -1.55
C ASP A 77 -22.36 -6.04 -2.53
N ARG A 78 -21.15 -6.45 -2.91
CA ARG A 78 -20.95 -7.63 -3.77
C ARG A 78 -21.41 -8.92 -3.09
N ARG A 79 -21.22 -9.06 -1.78
CA ARG A 79 -21.70 -10.23 -1.01
C ARG A 79 -23.23 -10.26 -0.93
N ARG A 80 -23.87 -9.10 -0.76
CA ARG A 80 -25.34 -8.97 -0.73
C ARG A 80 -25.98 -9.34 -2.07
N THR A 81 -25.35 -8.98 -3.18
CA THR A 81 -25.85 -9.20 -4.54
C THR A 81 -25.36 -10.51 -5.17
N ALA A 82 -24.57 -11.32 -4.45
CA ALA A 82 -23.98 -12.56 -4.97
C ALA A 82 -25.00 -13.65 -5.34
N GLY A 83 -26.24 -13.56 -4.82
CA GLY A 83 -27.34 -14.47 -5.16
C GLY A 83 -27.95 -14.24 -6.55
N GLU A 84 -27.76 -13.05 -7.14
CA GLU A 84 -28.32 -12.66 -8.44
C GLU A 84 -27.29 -12.84 -9.56
N ALA A 85 -26.73 -14.05 -9.69
CA ALA A 85 -25.61 -14.31 -10.59
C ALA A 85 -25.97 -14.05 -12.07
N ARG A 86 -25.39 -12.99 -12.65
CA ARG A 86 -25.54 -12.66 -14.09
C ARG A 86 -24.55 -13.47 -14.95
N PRO A 87 -24.94 -13.91 -16.16
CA PRO A 87 -24.00 -14.48 -17.12
C PRO A 87 -22.93 -13.44 -17.48
N GLY A 88 -21.65 -13.79 -17.32
CA GLY A 88 -20.48 -12.89 -17.43
C GLY A 88 -19.66 -12.74 -16.13
N GLN A 89 -20.18 -13.20 -14.99
CA GLN A 89 -19.53 -13.03 -13.69
C GLN A 89 -18.36 -14.00 -13.42
N ARG A 90 -18.18 -15.03 -14.25
CA ARG A 90 -17.12 -16.04 -14.11
C ARG A 90 -15.72 -15.49 -14.40
N ASP A 91 -15.58 -14.66 -15.44
CA ASP A 91 -14.29 -14.07 -15.81
C ASP A 91 -13.84 -13.00 -14.81
N GLY A 92 -14.79 -12.19 -14.32
CA GLY A 92 -14.52 -11.24 -13.24
C GLY A 92 -14.10 -11.90 -11.91
N ARG A 93 -14.61 -13.11 -11.60
CA ARG A 93 -14.16 -13.87 -10.42
C ARG A 93 -12.73 -14.37 -10.60
N ARG A 94 -12.36 -14.89 -11.78
CA ARG A 94 -10.99 -15.32 -12.07
C ARG A 94 -10.00 -14.17 -11.97
N ALA A 95 -10.32 -13.01 -12.54
CA ALA A 95 -9.49 -11.81 -12.43
C ALA A 95 -9.29 -11.38 -10.96
N LEU A 96 -10.35 -11.39 -10.15
CA LEU A 96 -10.25 -11.09 -8.72
C LEU A 96 -9.43 -12.11 -7.94
N LEU A 97 -9.53 -13.40 -8.28
CA LEU A 97 -8.73 -14.45 -7.67
C LEU A 97 -7.24 -14.27 -7.99
N VAL A 98 -6.91 -13.93 -9.24
CA VAL A 98 -5.52 -13.65 -9.64
C VAL A 98 -5.00 -12.42 -8.90
N LEU A 99 -5.71 -11.29 -8.94
CA LEU A 99 -5.32 -10.07 -8.23
C LEU A 99 -5.19 -10.27 -6.72
N GLY A 100 -6.16 -10.97 -6.12
CA GLY A 100 -6.17 -11.29 -4.69
C GLY A 100 -5.00 -12.19 -4.30
N SER A 101 -4.70 -13.21 -5.12
CA SER A 101 -3.56 -14.09 -4.91
C SER A 101 -2.24 -13.33 -5.03
N THR A 102 -2.06 -12.50 -6.07
CA THR A 102 -0.85 -11.69 -6.25
C THR A 102 -0.62 -10.75 -5.07
N PHE A 103 -1.68 -10.10 -4.58
CA PHE A 103 -1.62 -9.27 -3.38
C PHE A 103 -1.20 -10.10 -2.17
N LEU A 104 -1.89 -11.21 -1.91
CA LEU A 104 -1.64 -12.08 -0.76
C LEU A 104 -0.20 -12.60 -0.75
N PHE A 105 0.29 -13.14 -1.87
CA PHE A 105 1.67 -13.65 -1.97
C PHE A 105 2.70 -12.54 -1.75
N SER A 106 2.47 -11.34 -2.30
CA SER A 106 3.36 -10.20 -2.08
C SER A 106 3.44 -9.82 -0.60
N VAL A 107 2.29 -9.79 0.09
CA VAL A 107 2.24 -9.53 1.54
C VAL A 107 2.91 -10.65 2.34
N LEU A 108 2.66 -11.92 1.99
CA LEU A 108 3.26 -13.05 2.70
C LEU A 108 4.79 -13.08 2.58
N VAL A 109 5.33 -12.83 1.39
CA VAL A 109 6.79 -12.72 1.19
C VAL A 109 7.34 -11.56 2.01
N TYR A 110 6.67 -10.42 2.00
CA TYR A 110 7.08 -9.24 2.76
C TYR A 110 7.08 -9.47 4.27
N LEU A 111 6.01 -10.07 4.80
CA LEU A 111 5.91 -10.42 6.21
C LEU A 111 6.94 -11.48 6.59
N GLY A 112 7.10 -12.52 5.78
CA GLY A 112 8.08 -13.59 6.00
C GLY A 112 9.51 -13.04 6.10
N TYR A 113 9.87 -12.09 5.24
CA TYR A 113 11.18 -11.43 5.30
C TYR A 113 11.37 -10.61 6.59
N ASN A 114 10.30 -9.96 7.05
CA ASN A 114 10.29 -9.16 8.29
C ASN A 114 10.28 -9.97 9.58
N LEU A 115 10.04 -11.28 9.52
CA LEU A 115 10.19 -12.16 10.69
C LEU A 115 11.67 -12.39 11.03
N THR A 116 12.56 -12.35 10.04
CA THR A 116 13.99 -12.62 10.22
C THR A 116 14.80 -11.32 10.32
N PHE A 117 14.56 -10.36 9.42
CA PHE A 117 15.30 -9.11 9.33
C PHE A 117 14.38 -7.90 9.46
N VAL A 118 14.83 -6.84 10.14
CA VAL A 118 14.04 -5.61 10.27
C VAL A 118 14.06 -4.84 8.95
N GLN A 119 13.09 -5.12 8.10
CA GLN A 119 13.00 -4.60 6.73
C GLN A 119 11.60 -4.04 6.47
N HIS A 120 11.20 -3.09 7.33
CA HIS A 120 9.88 -2.42 7.33
C HIS A 120 9.69 -1.46 6.13
N GLN A 121 10.35 -1.73 5.00
CA GLN A 121 10.34 -0.86 3.84
C GLN A 121 9.15 -1.18 2.94
N GLY A 122 8.24 -0.22 2.80
CA GLY A 122 7.04 -0.32 1.96
C GLY A 122 7.35 -0.53 0.48
N ARG A 123 8.56 -0.21 0.01
CA ARG A 123 9.00 -0.50 -1.38
C ARG A 123 8.88 -1.97 -1.76
N TYR A 124 8.97 -2.88 -0.80
CA TYR A 124 8.77 -4.31 -1.06
C TYR A 124 7.32 -4.67 -1.42
N LEU A 125 6.37 -3.78 -1.15
CA LEU A 125 4.97 -3.91 -1.58
C LEU A 125 4.73 -3.39 -3.01
N PHE A 126 5.77 -2.94 -3.74
CA PHE A 126 5.59 -2.46 -5.11
C PHE A 126 5.13 -3.55 -6.08
N SER A 127 5.48 -4.81 -5.81
CA SER A 127 4.93 -5.97 -6.52
C SER A 127 3.40 -6.08 -6.41
N ALA A 128 2.81 -5.48 -5.37
CA ALA A 128 1.38 -5.40 -5.15
C ALA A 128 0.74 -4.10 -5.70
N LEU A 129 1.45 -3.27 -6.46
CA LEU A 129 0.89 -2.01 -6.98
C LEU A 129 -0.33 -2.21 -7.86
N LEU A 130 -0.33 -3.22 -8.72
CA LEU A 130 -1.48 -3.51 -9.59
C LEU A 130 -2.75 -3.84 -8.78
N PRO A 131 -2.75 -4.82 -7.86
CA PRO A 131 -3.93 -5.08 -7.04
C PRO A 131 -4.28 -3.93 -6.10
N LEU A 132 -3.30 -3.19 -5.56
CA LEU A 132 -3.55 -1.99 -4.75
C LEU A 132 -4.23 -0.89 -5.57
N GLY A 133 -3.75 -0.61 -6.79
CA GLY A 133 -4.32 0.39 -7.70
C GLY A 133 -5.75 0.05 -8.10
N MET A 134 -6.04 -1.22 -8.37
CA MET A 134 -7.40 -1.70 -8.61
C MET A 134 -8.29 -1.52 -7.37
N GLY A 135 -7.77 -1.81 -6.17
CA GLY A 135 -8.46 -1.57 -4.91
C GLY A 135 -8.77 -0.09 -4.68
N VAL A 136 -7.82 0.80 -5.00
CA VAL A 136 -8.00 2.26 -4.96
C VAL A 136 -9.11 2.70 -5.90
N ALA A 137 -9.05 2.28 -7.17
CA ALA A 137 -10.06 2.63 -8.17
C ALA A 137 -11.46 2.16 -7.74
N LEU A 138 -11.59 0.92 -7.28
CA LEU A 138 -12.86 0.36 -6.83
C LEU A 138 -13.38 1.09 -5.58
N GLY A 139 -12.53 1.30 -4.57
CA GLY A 139 -12.94 1.95 -3.32
C GLY A 139 -13.40 3.39 -3.54
N LEU A 140 -12.68 4.16 -4.34
CA LEU A 140 -13.08 5.52 -4.70
C LEU A 140 -14.36 5.54 -5.52
N HIS A 141 -14.50 4.65 -6.51
CA HIS A 141 -15.71 4.56 -7.31
C HIS A 141 -16.93 4.28 -6.42
N THR A 142 -16.83 3.32 -5.49
CA THR A 142 -17.93 2.97 -4.58
C THR A 142 -18.37 4.16 -3.71
N LEU A 143 -17.43 4.93 -3.15
CA LEU A 143 -17.76 6.11 -2.34
C LEU A 143 -18.25 7.30 -3.15
N ALA A 144 -17.69 7.49 -4.34
CA ALA A 144 -18.02 8.63 -5.18
C ALA A 144 -19.32 8.45 -5.94
N ARG A 145 -19.71 7.22 -6.29
CA ARG A 145 -20.87 6.91 -7.14
C ARG A 145 -22.16 7.63 -6.71
N PRO A 146 -22.57 7.64 -5.42
CA PRO A 146 -23.79 8.35 -5.02
C PRO A 146 -23.74 9.86 -5.30
N VAL A 147 -22.58 10.48 -5.10
CA VAL A 147 -22.36 11.91 -5.36
C VAL A 147 -22.32 12.18 -6.85
N LEU A 148 -21.57 11.40 -7.62
CA LEU A 148 -21.45 11.53 -9.07
C LEU A 148 -22.82 11.42 -9.75
N VAL A 149 -23.63 10.44 -9.36
CA VAL A 149 -25.00 10.26 -9.88
C VAL A 149 -25.90 11.42 -9.50
N ARG A 150 -25.85 11.90 -8.25
CA ARG A 150 -26.67 13.03 -7.78
C ARG A 150 -26.39 14.32 -8.55
N TRP A 151 -25.13 14.57 -8.88
CA TRP A 151 -24.67 15.80 -9.52
C TRP A 151 -24.43 15.66 -11.04
N ARG A 152 -24.72 14.49 -11.63
CA ARG A 152 -24.47 14.18 -13.06
C ARG A 152 -23.04 14.45 -13.51
N LEU A 153 -22.08 14.23 -12.62
CA LEU A 153 -20.66 14.40 -12.92
C LEU A 153 -20.13 13.17 -13.66
N GLY A 154 -19.21 13.38 -14.61
CA GLY A 154 -18.54 12.28 -15.28
C GLY A 154 -17.71 11.45 -14.29
N GLU A 155 -17.81 10.11 -14.36
CA GLU A 155 -17.13 9.21 -13.42
C GLU A 155 -15.59 9.30 -13.48
N GLY A 156 -15.05 9.80 -14.59
CA GLY A 156 -13.60 9.95 -14.80
C GLY A 156 -12.93 11.11 -14.06
N TRP A 157 -13.69 12.11 -13.60
CA TRP A 157 -13.09 13.32 -13.00
C TRP A 157 -12.38 13.06 -11.68
N ILE A 158 -12.89 12.13 -10.87
CA ILE A 158 -12.32 11.79 -9.56
C ILE A 158 -10.98 11.04 -9.70
N PRO A 159 -10.90 9.93 -10.46
CA PRO A 159 -9.60 9.27 -10.66
C PRO A 159 -8.62 10.17 -11.41
N ALA A 160 -9.06 11.00 -12.36
CA ALA A 160 -8.19 11.96 -13.04
C ALA A 160 -7.65 13.03 -12.08
N GLY A 161 -8.52 13.61 -11.24
CA GLY A 161 -8.14 14.59 -10.23
C GLY A 161 -7.16 14.02 -9.20
N LEU A 162 -7.40 12.79 -8.75
CA LEU A 162 -6.47 12.09 -7.85
C LEU A 162 -5.12 11.82 -8.54
N ALA A 163 -5.12 11.32 -9.78
CA ALA A 163 -3.90 11.08 -10.54
C ALA A 163 -3.10 12.37 -10.72
N LEU A 164 -3.76 13.48 -11.04
CA LEU A 164 -3.14 14.80 -11.14
C LEU A 164 -2.55 15.25 -9.80
N ALA A 165 -3.31 15.13 -8.70
CA ALA A 165 -2.85 15.52 -7.37
C ALA A 165 -1.63 14.69 -6.91
N LEU A 166 -1.64 13.38 -7.14
CA LEU A 166 -0.52 12.49 -6.84
C LEU A 166 0.70 12.78 -7.74
N SER A 167 0.47 13.11 -9.01
CA SER A 167 1.55 13.49 -9.93
C SER A 167 2.19 14.81 -9.50
N ALA A 168 1.38 15.80 -9.11
CA ALA A 168 1.87 17.06 -8.56
C ALA A 168 2.66 16.83 -7.26
N LEU A 169 2.16 15.98 -6.36
CA LEU A 169 2.88 15.59 -5.15
C LEU A 169 4.22 14.93 -5.47
N ALA A 170 4.28 14.05 -6.48
CA ALA A 170 5.51 13.40 -6.91
C ALA A 170 6.55 14.41 -7.44
N LEU A 171 6.11 15.41 -8.22
CA LEU A 171 6.98 16.50 -8.68
C LEU A 171 7.48 17.36 -7.51
N VAL A 172 6.60 17.72 -6.59
CA VAL A 172 6.99 18.45 -5.37
C VAL A 172 8.00 17.63 -4.57
N ALA A 173 7.78 16.33 -4.41
CA ALA A 173 8.69 15.47 -3.67
C ALA A 173 10.06 15.37 -4.32
N LEU A 174 10.10 15.25 -5.65
CA LEU A 174 11.34 15.23 -6.42
C LEU A 174 12.15 16.51 -6.21
N PHE A 175 11.54 17.68 -6.45
CA PHE A 175 12.28 18.95 -6.45
C PHE A 175 12.53 19.52 -5.06
N LYS A 176 11.63 19.28 -4.08
CA LYS A 176 11.78 19.85 -2.73
C LYS A 176 12.48 18.91 -1.73
N PHE A 177 12.42 17.59 -1.92
CA PHE A 177 12.94 16.66 -0.92
C PHE A 177 14.06 15.77 -1.47
N ILE A 178 13.94 15.26 -2.69
CA ILE A 178 14.93 14.32 -3.25
C ILE A 178 16.15 15.07 -3.78
N VAL A 179 15.97 16.03 -4.69
CA VAL A 179 17.09 16.76 -5.32
C VAL A 179 17.96 17.47 -4.26
N PRO A 180 17.39 18.20 -3.28
CA PRO A 180 18.21 18.84 -2.24
C PRO A 180 18.94 17.86 -1.33
N TYR A 181 18.49 16.60 -1.23
CA TYR A 181 19.16 15.57 -0.43
C TYR A 181 20.37 14.96 -1.18
N LEU A 182 20.41 15.09 -2.52
CA LEU A 182 21.50 14.57 -3.35
C LEU A 182 22.64 15.58 -3.57
N ALA A 183 22.43 16.85 -3.22
CA ALA A 183 23.39 17.94 -3.34
C ALA A 183 24.22 18.06 -2.06
#